data_AF-A0A2T7B301-F1
#
_entry.id   AF-A0A2T7B301-F1
#
_cell.length_a   1.000
_cell.length_b   1.000
_cell.length_c   1.000
_cell.angle_alpha   90.00
_cell.angle_beta   90.00
_cell.angle_gamma   90.00
#
_symmetry.space_group_name_H-M   'P 1'
#
loop_
_entity.id
_entity.type
_entity.pdbx_description
1 polymer ?
#
loop_
_entity_poly.entity_id
_entity_poly.type
_entity_poly.pdbx_seq_one_letter_code
_entity_poly.pdbx_strand_id
1 'polypeptide(L)'
;MKEKIINAAIALFIEQGIENVKTRDLTEHLGISRSHIYHYFKNWQALCVESITTFLENELTEFVSRTASLPARERLKVFIEGVISTTPDPTAKLYGSLWQLAAHNAEYAQLMESILARWHDALVDILTAGAQEGVFRHLNAARFARQLDAMLFGYSDHLYTLPSDAAFRQAQDDIDDFIGQNLLA
;
A
#
# COMPACT_ATOMS: atom_id res chain seq x y z
N MET A 1 24.27 5.24 5.92
CA MET A 1 23.78 6.64 5.97
C MET A 1 22.60 6.85 5.03
N LYS A 2 22.72 6.49 3.74
CA LYS A 2 21.61 6.54 2.78
C LYS A 2 20.28 5.98 3.32
N GLU A 3 20.30 4.77 3.88
CA GLU A 3 19.14 4.13 4.51
C GLU A 3 18.57 4.93 5.70
N LYS A 4 19.42 5.54 6.53
CA LYS A 4 18.96 6.44 7.61
C LYS A 4 18.23 7.66 7.06
N ILE A 5 18.69 8.20 5.93
CA ILE A 5 18.03 9.33 5.26
C ILE A 5 16.67 8.92 4.73
N ILE A 6 16.58 7.75 4.08
CA ILE A 6 15.32 7.18 3.58
C ILE A 6 14.32 6.98 4.72
N ASN A 7 14.73 6.31 5.80
CA ASN A 7 13.84 6.02 6.93
C ASN A 7 13.33 7.29 7.61
N ALA A 8 14.19 8.30 7.77
CA ALA A 8 13.78 9.59 8.33
C ALA A 8 12.84 10.35 7.38
N ALA A 9 13.07 10.30 6.06
CA ALA A 9 12.19 10.91 5.08
C ALA A 9 10.79 10.26 5.12
N ILE A 10 10.72 8.93 5.14
CA ILE A 10 9.47 8.17 5.27
C ILE A 10 8.71 8.57 6.54
N ALA A 11 9.39 8.64 7.69
CA ALA A 11 8.76 9.03 8.95
C ALA A 11 8.14 10.44 8.86
N LEU A 12 8.86 11.40 8.27
CA LEU A 12 8.35 12.76 8.05
C LEU A 12 7.19 12.77 7.05
N PHE A 13 7.24 11.97 5.98
CA PHE A 13 6.16 11.88 5.00
C PHE A 13 4.87 11.30 5.59
N ILE A 14 4.98 10.28 6.44
CA ILE A 14 3.84 9.69 7.16
C ILE A 14 3.19 10.71 8.11
N GLU A 15 4.02 11.51 8.80
CA GLU A 15 3.54 12.49 9.77
C GLU A 15 2.94 13.74 9.10
N GLN A 16 3.57 14.24 8.04
CA GLN A 16 3.32 15.59 7.51
C GLN A 16 2.79 15.60 6.08
N GLY A 17 2.80 14.49 5.36
CA GLY A 17 2.51 14.42 3.92
C GLY A 17 3.73 14.73 3.06
N ILE A 18 3.87 14.03 1.93
CA ILE A 18 5.05 14.11 1.05
C ILE A 18 5.25 15.54 0.52
N GLU A 19 4.15 16.22 0.18
CA GLU A 19 4.12 17.55 -0.40
C GLU A 19 4.54 18.66 0.57
N ASN A 20 4.43 18.41 1.89
CA ASN A 20 4.72 19.41 2.92
C ASN A 20 6.18 19.34 3.40
N VAL A 21 6.80 18.16 3.32
CA VAL A 21 8.21 17.98 3.73
C VAL A 21 9.16 18.58 2.68
N LYS A 22 10.17 19.31 3.16
CA LYS A 22 11.26 19.88 2.37
C LYS A 22 12.61 19.38 2.86
N THR A 23 13.65 19.59 2.04
CA THR A 23 15.02 19.21 2.39
C THR A 23 15.46 19.76 3.75
N ARG A 24 15.01 20.96 4.14
CA ARG A 24 15.36 21.57 5.42
C ARG A 24 14.87 20.73 6.60
N ASP A 25 13.62 20.28 6.56
CA ASP A 25 13.00 19.53 7.66
C ASP A 25 13.74 18.21 7.88
N LEU A 26 14.13 17.54 6.79
CA LEU A 26 14.95 16.32 6.85
C LEU A 26 16.36 16.58 7.40
N THR A 27 17.01 17.69 7.01
CA THR A 27 18.32 18.04 7.54
C THR A 27 18.29 18.38 9.03
N GLU A 28 17.25 19.09 9.48
CA GLU A 28 17.05 19.44 10.89
C GLU A 28 16.76 18.19 11.72
N HIS A 29 15.89 17.30 11.22
CA HIS A 29 15.56 16.04 11.87
C HIS A 29 16.79 15.12 12.06
N LEU A 30 17.69 15.08 11.07
CA LEU A 30 18.88 14.22 11.10
C LEU A 30 20.15 14.89 11.64
N GLY A 31 20.13 16.22 11.85
CA GLY A 31 21.32 16.98 12.23
C GLY A 31 22.44 16.96 11.17
N ILE A 32 22.11 16.86 9.88
CA ILE A 32 23.06 16.76 8.76
C ILE A 32 22.92 17.95 7.82
N SER A 33 23.94 18.25 6.99
CA SER A 33 23.83 19.33 6.01
C SER A 33 23.15 18.87 4.70
N ARG A 34 22.58 19.82 3.94
CA ARG A 34 22.02 19.53 2.59
C ARG A 34 23.03 18.87 1.66
N SER A 35 24.31 19.24 1.75
CA SER A 35 25.39 18.63 0.97
C SER A 35 25.54 17.13 1.26
N HIS A 36 25.37 16.71 2.52
CA HIS A 36 25.39 15.29 2.88
C HIS A 36 24.22 14.52 2.26
N ILE A 37 23.03 15.12 2.15
CA ILE A 37 21.90 14.50 1.45
C ILE A 37 22.22 14.35 -0.05
N TYR A 38 22.68 15.43 -0.69
CA TYR A 38 22.92 15.43 -2.13
C TYR A 38 24.16 14.63 -2.56
N HIS A 39 24.99 14.19 -1.61
CA HIS A 39 25.99 13.15 -1.86
C HIS A 39 25.36 11.80 -2.24
N TYR A 40 24.17 11.48 -1.70
CA TYR A 40 23.48 10.20 -1.95
C TYR A 40 22.36 10.31 -2.99
N PHE A 41 21.75 11.48 -3.12
CA PHE A 41 20.58 11.68 -3.98
C PHE A 41 20.80 12.86 -4.93
N LYS A 42 20.45 12.69 -6.21
CA LYS A 42 20.65 13.70 -7.24
C LYS A 42 19.92 15.02 -6.93
N ASN A 43 18.71 14.93 -6.39
CA ASN A 43 17.87 16.06 -6.02
C ASN A 43 16.80 15.60 -5.00
N TRP A 44 15.96 16.52 -4.55
CA TRP A 44 14.90 16.23 -3.57
C TRP A 44 13.86 15.23 -4.10
N GLN A 45 13.46 15.36 -5.37
CA GLN A 45 12.47 14.49 -5.99
C GLN A 45 12.96 13.04 -6.07
N ALA A 46 14.23 12.83 -6.47
CA ALA A 46 14.85 11.52 -6.50
C ALA A 46 14.92 10.87 -5.10
N LEU A 47 15.18 11.65 -4.05
CA LEU A 47 15.09 11.17 -2.68
C LEU A 47 13.67 10.75 -2.31
N CYS A 48 12.66 11.58 -2.63
CA CYS A 48 11.27 11.27 -2.34
C CYS A 48 10.84 9.98 -3.03
N VAL A 49 11.04 9.90 -4.36
CA VAL A 49 10.72 8.71 -5.16
C VAL A 49 11.44 7.48 -4.59
N GLU A 50 12.75 7.54 -4.39
CA GLU A 50 13.50 6.38 -3.88
C GLU A 50 13.05 5.95 -2.48
N SER A 51 12.73 6.90 -1.60
CA SER A 51 12.27 6.60 -0.24
C SER A 51 10.90 5.93 -0.26
N ILE A 52 9.96 6.45 -1.05
CA ILE A 52 8.61 5.90 -1.19
C ILE A 52 8.67 4.53 -1.86
N THR A 53 9.44 4.37 -2.93
CA THR A 53 9.67 3.08 -3.58
C THR A 53 10.18 2.07 -2.55
N THR A 54 11.27 2.38 -1.87
CA THR A 54 11.90 1.46 -0.90
C THR A 54 10.90 1.05 0.19
N PHE A 55 10.12 2.01 0.71
CA PHE A 55 9.12 1.74 1.72
C PHE A 55 8.05 0.75 1.22
N LEU A 56 7.43 1.05 0.07
CA LEU A 56 6.30 0.27 -0.45
C LEU A 56 6.74 -1.09 -1.00
N GLU A 57 7.97 -1.21 -1.51
CA GLU A 57 8.56 -2.49 -1.88
C GLU A 57 8.82 -3.39 -0.66
N ASN A 58 9.30 -2.80 0.44
CA ASN A 58 9.52 -3.54 1.68
C ASN A 58 8.20 -4.01 2.28
N GLU A 59 7.16 -3.17 2.26
CA GLU A 59 5.81 -3.52 2.74
C GLU A 59 5.25 -4.75 2.00
N LEU A 60 5.30 -4.75 0.67
CA LEU A 60 4.88 -5.90 -0.13
C LEU A 60 5.76 -7.13 0.13
N THR A 61 7.08 -6.95 0.23
CA THR A 61 8.01 -8.05 0.49
C THR A 61 7.74 -8.70 1.86
N GLU A 62 7.49 -7.89 2.88
CA GLU A 62 7.11 -8.34 4.21
C GLU A 62 5.77 -9.08 4.19
N PHE A 63 4.77 -8.53 3.49
CA PHE A 63 3.48 -9.20 3.30
C PHE A 63 3.64 -10.58 2.64
N VAL A 64 4.37 -10.66 1.53
CA VAL A 64 4.59 -11.94 0.82
C VAL A 64 5.35 -12.91 1.72
N SER A 65 6.40 -12.45 2.41
CA SER A 65 7.21 -13.31 3.28
C SER A 65 6.42 -13.85 4.47
N ARG A 66 5.68 -12.99 5.18
CA ARG A 66 4.92 -13.37 6.39
C ARG A 66 3.73 -14.29 6.07
N THR A 67 3.20 -14.24 4.85
CA THR A 67 2.03 -15.01 4.44
C THR A 67 2.36 -16.25 3.59
N ALA A 68 3.63 -16.45 3.21
CA ALA A 68 4.05 -17.48 2.27
C ALA A 68 3.66 -18.92 2.68
N SER A 69 3.59 -19.21 3.98
CA SER A 69 3.25 -20.54 4.51
C SER A 69 1.77 -20.71 4.85
N LEU A 70 0.95 -19.66 4.72
CA LEU A 70 -0.46 -19.71 5.07
C LEU A 70 -1.29 -20.30 3.91
N PRO A 71 -2.39 -21.01 4.19
CA PRO A 71 -3.38 -21.38 3.17
C PRO A 71 -3.93 -20.14 2.44
N ALA A 72 -4.32 -20.29 1.17
CA ALA A 72 -4.73 -19.15 0.34
C ALA A 72 -5.88 -18.32 0.94
N ARG A 73 -6.83 -18.98 1.63
CA ARG A 73 -7.92 -18.29 2.33
C ARG A 73 -7.43 -17.37 3.45
N GLU A 74 -6.43 -17.82 4.21
CA GLU A 74 -5.81 -17.02 5.27
C GLU A 74 -4.95 -15.90 4.69
N ARG A 75 -4.22 -16.16 3.60
CA ARG A 75 -3.47 -15.12 2.87
C ARG A 75 -4.39 -14.01 2.37
N LEU A 76 -5.54 -14.36 1.80
CA LEU A 76 -6.54 -13.40 1.34
C LEU A 76 -7.12 -12.57 2.50
N LYS A 77 -7.40 -13.23 3.63
CA LYS A 77 -7.87 -12.53 4.83
C LYS A 77 -6.84 -11.50 5.31
N VAL A 78 -5.57 -11.89 5.44
CA VAL A 78 -4.48 -10.97 5.85
C VAL A 78 -4.27 -9.83 4.85
N PHE A 79 -4.49 -10.07 3.56
CA PHE A 79 -4.46 -9.02 2.53
C PHE A 79 -5.57 -7.99 2.78
N ILE A 80 -6.81 -8.44 2.95
CA ILE A 80 -7.97 -7.58 3.18
C ILE A 80 -7.82 -6.79 4.49
N GLU A 81 -7.39 -7.44 5.57
CA GLU A 81 -7.13 -6.79 6.87
C GLU A 81 -6.01 -5.74 6.80
N GLY A 82 -5.07 -5.88 5.86
CA GLY A 82 -4.05 -4.87 5.59
C GLY A 82 -4.60 -3.59 4.95
N VAL A 83 -5.68 -3.70 4.16
CA VAL A 83 -6.29 -2.56 3.46
C VAL A 83 -7.47 -1.96 4.25
N ILE A 84 -8.22 -2.80 4.94
CA ILE A 84 -9.45 -2.47 5.67
C ILE A 84 -9.21 -2.70 7.16
N SER A 85 -9.03 -1.60 7.91
CA SER A 85 -8.73 -1.62 9.33
C SER A 85 -9.51 -0.55 10.10
N THR A 86 -9.90 -0.85 11.34
CA THR A 86 -10.47 0.13 12.28
C THR A 86 -9.44 1.13 12.78
N THR A 87 -8.16 0.75 12.74
CA THR A 87 -7.01 1.61 13.01
C THR A 87 -6.14 1.62 11.76
N PRO A 88 -6.41 2.51 10.78
CA PRO A 88 -5.64 2.58 9.55
C PRO A 88 -4.16 2.70 9.89
N ASP A 89 -3.34 1.90 9.21
CA ASP A 89 -1.89 2.03 9.31
C ASP A 89 -1.52 3.49 8.97
N PRO A 90 -0.67 4.18 9.78
CA PRO A 90 -0.11 5.47 9.41
C PRO A 90 0.40 5.55 7.96
N THR A 91 0.81 4.43 7.36
CA THR A 91 1.26 4.32 5.98
C THR A 91 0.15 4.56 4.94
N ALA A 92 -1.13 4.38 5.30
CA ALA A 92 -2.26 4.74 4.44
C ALA A 92 -2.23 6.22 4.05
N LYS A 93 -1.70 7.09 4.92
CA LYS A 93 -1.48 8.52 4.63
C LYS A 93 -0.45 8.74 3.51
N LEU A 94 0.54 7.86 3.42
CA LEU A 94 1.56 7.90 2.38
C LEU A 94 0.94 7.59 1.01
N TYR A 95 0.08 6.57 0.94
CA TYR A 95 -0.69 6.25 -0.27
C TYR A 95 -1.58 7.41 -0.70
N GLY A 96 -2.33 8.03 0.23
CA GLY A 96 -3.16 9.20 -0.06
C GLY A 96 -2.34 10.38 -0.63
N SER A 97 -1.20 10.68 0.00
CA SER A 97 -0.27 11.72 -0.48
C SER A 97 0.27 11.39 -1.88
N LEU A 98 0.63 10.13 -2.12
CA LEU A 98 1.16 9.68 -3.40
C LEU A 98 0.08 9.77 -4.51
N TRP A 99 -1.18 9.45 -4.23
CA TRP A 99 -2.29 9.61 -5.17
C TRP A 99 -2.45 11.06 -5.64
N GLN A 100 -2.42 12.01 -4.70
CA GLN A 100 -2.52 13.43 -5.03
C GLN A 100 -1.35 13.91 -5.89
N LEU A 101 -0.13 13.48 -5.56
CA LEU A 101 1.06 13.80 -6.35
C LEU A 101 1.03 13.16 -7.74
N ALA A 102 0.63 11.90 -7.83
CA ALA A 102 0.52 11.15 -9.08
C ALA A 102 -0.45 11.79 -10.08
N ALA A 103 -1.52 12.45 -9.60
CA ALA A 103 -2.47 13.14 -10.46
C ALA A 103 -1.85 14.28 -11.30
N HIS A 104 -0.69 14.81 -10.88
CA HIS A 104 -0.06 15.98 -11.51
C HIS A 104 1.43 15.80 -11.82
N ASN A 105 2.03 14.65 -11.49
CA ASN A 105 3.45 14.39 -11.70
C ASN A 105 3.68 12.97 -12.24
N ALA A 106 4.28 12.89 -13.43
CA ALA A 106 4.50 11.64 -14.14
C ALA A 106 5.42 10.65 -13.42
N GLU A 107 6.43 11.12 -12.67
CA GLU A 107 7.32 10.23 -11.92
C GLU A 107 6.58 9.55 -10.75
N TYR A 108 5.73 10.31 -10.04
CA TYR A 108 4.88 9.74 -8.99
C TYR A 108 3.75 8.87 -9.56
N ALA A 109 3.21 9.21 -10.74
CA ALA A 109 2.24 8.36 -11.42
C ALA A 109 2.83 7.00 -11.82
N GLN A 110 4.03 7.00 -12.39
CA GLN A 110 4.75 5.77 -12.75
C GLN A 110 5.10 4.95 -11.50
N LEU A 111 5.49 5.61 -10.40
CA LEU A 111 5.71 4.95 -9.13
C LEU A 111 4.43 4.26 -8.62
N MET A 112 3.32 4.99 -8.56
CA MET A 112 2.02 4.45 -8.13
C MET A 112 1.58 3.27 -8.99
N GLU A 113 1.67 3.38 -10.32
CA GLU A 113 1.33 2.30 -11.25
C GLU A 113 2.14 1.03 -10.96
N SER A 114 3.46 1.16 -10.78
CA SER A 114 4.36 0.04 -10.48
C SER A 114 3.97 -0.67 -9.17
N ILE A 115 3.67 0.08 -8.12
CA ILE A 115 3.30 -0.48 -6.82
C ILE A 115 1.93 -1.16 -6.87
N LEU A 116 0.93 -0.52 -7.48
CA LEU A 116 -0.41 -1.09 -7.61
C LEU A 116 -0.39 -2.37 -8.46
N ALA A 117 0.40 -2.41 -9.54
CA ALA A 117 0.58 -3.62 -10.34
C ALA A 117 1.14 -4.78 -9.52
N ARG A 118 2.14 -4.53 -8.67
CA ARG A 118 2.75 -5.58 -7.84
C ARG A 118 1.82 -6.09 -6.73
N TRP A 119 1.04 -5.21 -6.10
CA TRP A 119 0.01 -5.63 -5.15
C TRP A 119 -1.11 -6.42 -5.84
N HIS A 120 -1.51 -6.00 -7.04
CA HIS A 120 -2.47 -6.72 -7.86
C HIS A 120 -1.98 -8.13 -8.20
N ASP A 121 -0.73 -8.26 -8.65
CA ASP A 121 -0.12 -9.56 -8.96
C ASP A 121 -0.09 -10.48 -7.73
N ALA A 122 0.26 -9.94 -6.54
CA ALA A 122 0.23 -10.70 -5.30
C ALA A 122 -1.18 -11.20 -4.95
N LEU A 123 -2.24 -10.41 -5.20
CA LEU A 123 -3.62 -10.85 -5.02
C LEU A 123 -4.02 -11.93 -6.04
N VAL A 124 -3.62 -11.79 -7.30
CA VAL A 124 -3.83 -12.80 -8.34
C VAL A 124 -3.18 -14.13 -7.97
N ASP A 125 -1.96 -14.09 -7.41
CA ASP A 125 -1.26 -15.27 -6.93
C ASP A 125 -2.00 -15.96 -5.78
N ILE A 126 -2.54 -15.19 -4.83
CA ILE A 126 -3.37 -15.74 -3.73
C ILE A 126 -4.62 -16.43 -4.29
N LEU A 127 -5.33 -15.79 -5.21
CA LEU A 127 -6.55 -16.34 -5.81
C LEU A 127 -6.27 -17.60 -6.62
N THR A 128 -5.16 -17.61 -7.37
CA THR A 128 -4.73 -18.77 -8.16
C THR A 128 -4.34 -19.95 -7.27
N ALA A 129 -3.60 -19.69 -6.18
CA ALA A 129 -3.26 -20.72 -5.20
C ALA A 129 -4.51 -21.31 -4.55
N GLY A 130 -5.49 -20.49 -4.16
CA GLY A 130 -6.72 -21.00 -3.54
C GLY A 130 -7.60 -21.81 -4.49
N ALA A 131 -7.57 -21.53 -5.79
CA ALA A 131 -8.22 -22.37 -6.79
C ALA A 131 -7.50 -23.73 -6.94
N GLN A 132 -6.17 -23.77 -6.82
CA GLN A 132 -5.39 -25.01 -6.84
C GLN A 132 -5.57 -25.84 -5.56
N GLU A 133 -5.72 -25.17 -4.41
CA GLU A 133 -6.05 -25.77 -3.12
C GLU A 133 -7.50 -26.27 -3.05
N GLY A 134 -8.35 -25.89 -4.01
CA GLY A 134 -9.77 -26.25 -4.06
C GLY A 134 -10.66 -25.49 -3.06
N VAL A 135 -10.14 -24.43 -2.44
CA VAL A 135 -10.88 -23.58 -1.50
C VAL A 135 -11.63 -22.43 -2.20
N PHE A 136 -11.20 -22.06 -3.41
CA PHE A 136 -11.86 -21.08 -4.26
C PHE A 136 -12.35 -21.73 -5.55
N ARG A 137 -13.43 -21.16 -6.11
CA ARG A 137 -13.95 -21.55 -7.42
C ARG A 137 -12.91 -21.26 -8.51
N HIS A 138 -12.94 -22.05 -9.58
CA HIS A 138 -12.21 -21.72 -10.79
C HIS A 138 -12.87 -20.53 -11.50
N LEU A 139 -12.20 -19.38 -11.46
CA LEU A 139 -12.63 -18.14 -12.10
C LEU A 139 -11.44 -17.41 -12.73
N ASN A 140 -11.70 -16.30 -13.43
CA ASN A 140 -10.64 -15.43 -13.93
C ASN A 140 -10.04 -14.61 -12.77
N ALA A 141 -8.94 -15.09 -12.20
CA ALA A 141 -8.29 -14.50 -11.02
C ALA A 141 -7.95 -13.02 -11.21
N ALA A 142 -7.39 -12.64 -12.36
CA ALA A 142 -7.06 -11.25 -12.67
C ALA A 142 -8.30 -10.34 -12.70
N ARG A 143 -9.43 -10.83 -13.24
CA ARG A 143 -10.68 -10.08 -13.23
C ARG A 143 -11.21 -9.91 -11.80
N PHE A 144 -11.24 -10.99 -11.03
CA PHE A 144 -11.72 -10.96 -9.66
C PHE A 144 -10.86 -10.05 -8.77
N ALA A 145 -9.53 -10.15 -8.89
CA ALA A 145 -8.58 -9.26 -8.22
C ALA A 145 -8.89 -7.79 -8.52
N ARG A 146 -9.08 -7.40 -9.79
CA ARG A 146 -9.43 -6.01 -10.15
C ARG A 146 -10.73 -5.53 -9.50
N GLN A 147 -11.73 -6.41 -9.39
CA GLN A 147 -13.01 -6.07 -8.77
C GLN A 147 -12.87 -5.92 -7.25
N LEU A 148 -12.13 -6.83 -6.63
CA LEU A 148 -11.85 -6.79 -5.20
C LEU A 148 -10.98 -5.57 -4.85
N ASP A 149 -9.91 -5.29 -5.60
CA ASP A 149 -9.05 -4.11 -5.43
C ASP A 149 -9.89 -2.82 -5.48
N ALA A 150 -10.75 -2.66 -6.50
CA ALA A 150 -11.60 -1.48 -6.63
C ALA A 150 -12.56 -1.31 -5.44
N MET A 151 -13.12 -2.42 -4.94
CA MET A 151 -14.00 -2.41 -3.76
C MET A 151 -13.21 -2.05 -2.49
N LEU A 152 -12.05 -2.68 -2.28
CA LEU A 152 -11.20 -2.43 -1.12
C LEU A 152 -10.70 -0.99 -1.10
N PHE A 153 -10.26 -0.43 -2.23
CA PHE A 153 -9.85 0.97 -2.30
C PHE A 153 -11.01 1.93 -2.03
N GLY A 154 -12.20 1.66 -2.56
CA GLY A 154 -13.39 2.46 -2.30
C GLY A 154 -13.75 2.50 -0.81
N TYR A 155 -13.73 1.35 -0.13
CA TYR A 155 -13.96 1.31 1.32
C TYR A 155 -12.83 1.91 2.13
N SER A 156 -11.57 1.65 1.77
CA SER A 156 -10.40 2.17 2.46
C SER A 156 -10.40 3.71 2.44
N ASP A 157 -10.63 4.32 1.28
CA ASP A 157 -10.73 5.79 1.13
C ASP A 157 -11.89 6.39 1.93
N HIS A 158 -13.06 5.74 1.88
CA HIS A 158 -14.23 6.17 2.66
C HIS A 158 -13.98 6.10 4.16
N LEU A 159 -13.46 4.98 4.67
CA LEU A 159 -13.20 4.75 6.10
C LEU A 159 -12.06 5.63 6.62
N TYR A 160 -11.07 5.89 5.77
CA TYR A 160 -9.98 6.80 6.09
C TYR A 160 -10.48 8.24 6.26
N THR A 161 -11.39 8.68 5.39
CA THR A 161 -11.92 10.06 5.41
C THR A 161 -13.02 10.25 6.46
N LEU A 162 -13.88 9.24 6.64
CA LEU A 162 -15.07 9.27 7.48
C LEU A 162 -15.14 8.03 8.39
N PRO A 163 -14.22 7.90 9.37
CA PRO A 163 -14.14 6.71 10.19
C PRO A 163 -15.39 6.54 11.06
N SER A 164 -15.96 5.33 11.03
CA SER A 164 -17.11 4.94 11.83
C SER A 164 -17.13 3.43 12.01
N ASP A 165 -17.37 2.96 13.24
CA ASP A 165 -17.58 1.53 13.52
C ASP A 165 -18.74 0.94 12.69
N ALA A 166 -19.77 1.74 12.39
CA ALA A 166 -20.89 1.30 11.57
C ALA A 166 -20.47 1.14 10.10
N ALA A 167 -19.74 2.11 9.55
CA ALA A 167 -19.23 2.04 8.19
C ALA A 167 -18.20 0.90 8.03
N PHE A 168 -17.35 0.69 9.03
CA PHE A 168 -16.39 -0.42 9.01
C PHE A 168 -17.09 -1.78 8.97
N ARG A 169 -18.10 -1.99 9.84
CA ARG A 169 -18.91 -3.22 9.82
C ARG A 169 -19.61 -3.40 8.47
N GLN A 170 -20.18 -2.34 7.91
CA GLN A 170 -20.81 -2.41 6.59
C GLN A 170 -19.82 -2.82 5.49
N ALA A 171 -18.63 -2.23 5.48
CA ALA A 171 -17.58 -2.60 4.54
C ALA A 171 -17.17 -4.07 4.69
N GLN A 172 -17.01 -4.56 5.92
CA GLN A 172 -16.72 -5.97 6.19
C GLN A 172 -17.83 -6.90 5.68
N ASP A 173 -19.08 -6.59 6.01
CA ASP A 173 -20.24 -7.38 5.57
C ASP A 173 -20.33 -7.45 4.04
N ASP A 174 -20.12 -6.32 3.35
CA ASP A 174 -20.17 -6.25 1.88
C ASP A 174 -18.99 -7.00 1.23
N ILE A 175 -17.79 -6.93 1.81
CA ILE A 175 -16.61 -7.68 1.34
C ILE A 175 -16.81 -9.19 1.53
N ASP A 176 -17.29 -9.61 2.70
CA ASP A 176 -17.54 -11.01 3.02
C ASP A 176 -18.65 -11.60 2.14
N ASP A 177 -19.73 -10.86 1.89
CA ASP A 177 -20.79 -11.26 0.97
C ASP A 177 -20.26 -11.40 -0.47
N PHE A 178 -19.49 -10.41 -0.95
CA PHE A 178 -18.88 -10.48 -2.28
C PHE A 178 -18.00 -11.72 -2.44
N ILE A 179 -17.13 -12.01 -1.45
CA ILE A 179 -16.26 -13.19 -1.45
C ILE A 179 -17.08 -14.49 -1.36
N GLY A 180 -18.05 -14.55 -0.48
CA GLY A 180 -18.89 -15.73 -0.29
C GLY A 180 -19.69 -16.09 -1.54
N GLN A 181 -20.28 -15.09 -2.19
CA GLN A 181 -21.08 -15.31 -3.40
C GLN A 181 -20.24 -15.61 -4.63
N ASN A 182 -19.06 -15.01 -4.77
CA ASN A 182 -18.33 -14.99 -6.04
C ASN A 182 -17.02 -15.79 -6.05
N LEU A 183 -16.43 -16.11 -4.89
CA LEU A 183 -15.11 -16.76 -4.79
C LEU A 183 -15.14 -18.14 -4.13
N LEU A 184 -15.84 -18.31 -3.01
CA LEU A 184 -15.78 -19.56 -2.23
C LEU A 184 -16.48 -20.72 -2.96
N ALA A 185 -15.82 -21.89 -2.96
CA ALA A 185 -16.31 -23.11 -3.60
C ALA A 185 -17.52 -23.73 -2.88
#